data_AF-A0A7Z2M8J7-F1
#
_entry.id   AF-A0A7Z2M8J7-F1
#
_cell.length_a   1.000
_cell.length_b   1.000
_cell.length_c   1.000
_cell.angle_alpha   90.00
_cell.angle_beta   90.00
_cell.angle_gamma   90.00
#
_symmetry.space_group_name_H-M   'P 1'
#
loop_
_entity.id
_entity.type
_entity.pdbx_description
1 polymer ?
#
loop_
_entity_poly.entity_id
_entity_poly.type
_entity_poly.pdbx_seq_one_letter_code
_entity_poly.pdbx_strand_id
1 'polypeptide(L)'
;MIIRRPLLIASLCLLGFDTVSAAQSAPVSGVIRFSGQIVEASCMASGASRASASFELLDCPQASTGQMFSVTNVSAAGRGEPRQQVFVKMIADTHEQEKYYDQRLLLTDNNGHPITTGNYVVTLTLP
;
A
#
# COMPACT_ATOMS: atom_id res chain seq x y z
N MET A 1 -14.64 98.27 -49.91
CA MET A 1 -14.54 97.51 -51.17
C MET A 1 -13.70 96.25 -50.87
N ILE A 2 -14.24 95.03 -51.12
CA ILE A 2 -13.58 93.69 -51.08
C ILE A 2 -13.23 93.19 -49.65
N ILE A 3 -14.06 92.43 -48.90
CA ILE A 3 -14.41 90.98 -48.93
C ILE A 3 -13.21 90.01 -49.11
N ARG A 4 -12.91 89.16 -48.11
CA ARG A 4 -13.09 87.67 -48.11
C ARG A 4 -12.29 86.97 -47.00
N ARG A 5 -13.02 86.27 -46.12
CA ARG A 5 -12.55 85.28 -45.14
C ARG A 5 -12.00 84.03 -45.85
N PRO A 6 -10.92 83.40 -45.36
CA PRO A 6 -10.68 81.97 -45.61
C PRO A 6 -10.62 81.22 -44.28
N LEU A 7 -11.64 80.44 -43.95
CA LEU A 7 -11.85 79.04 -44.33
C LEU A 7 -11.17 78.09 -43.31
N LEU A 8 -12.02 77.57 -42.43
CA LEU A 8 -11.78 76.41 -41.56
C LEU A 8 -11.20 75.26 -42.38
N ILE A 9 -10.02 74.77 -41.99
CA ILE A 9 -9.55 73.44 -42.39
C ILE A 9 -9.59 72.60 -41.12
N ALA A 10 -10.73 71.92 -40.94
CA ALA A 10 -10.91 70.89 -39.94
C ALA A 10 -9.95 69.74 -40.27
N SER A 11 -8.85 69.65 -39.51
CA SER A 11 -7.96 68.50 -39.53
C SER A 11 -8.72 67.31 -38.96
N LEU A 12 -9.18 66.44 -39.85
CA LEU A 12 -9.88 65.18 -39.55
C LEU A 12 -8.88 64.23 -38.88
N CYS A 13 -8.81 64.25 -37.56
CA CYS A 13 -8.10 63.24 -36.77
C CYS A 13 -8.80 61.89 -36.96
N LEU A 14 -8.33 61.08 -37.91
CA LEU A 14 -8.65 59.67 -38.02
C LEU A 14 -7.97 58.93 -36.86
N LEU A 15 -8.64 58.93 -35.70
CA LEU A 15 -8.34 58.02 -34.61
C LEU A 15 -8.76 56.61 -35.05
N GLY A 16 -7.83 55.89 -35.68
CA GLY A 16 -7.93 54.45 -35.86
C GLY A 16 -7.83 53.79 -34.50
N PHE A 17 -8.97 53.48 -33.88
CA PHE A 17 -9.01 52.55 -32.75
C PHE A 17 -8.96 51.14 -33.33
N ASP A 18 -7.75 50.57 -33.42
CA ASP A 18 -7.58 49.14 -33.66
C ASP A 18 -8.05 48.41 -32.39
N THR A 19 -9.29 47.95 -32.39
CA THR A 19 -9.80 47.08 -31.33
C THR A 19 -9.22 45.68 -31.52
N VAL A 20 -8.11 45.37 -30.85
CA VAL A 20 -7.67 43.98 -30.67
C VAL A 20 -8.72 43.26 -29.80
N SER A 21 -9.51 42.40 -30.42
CA SER A 21 -10.30 41.41 -29.69
C SER A 21 -9.37 40.31 -29.19
N ALA A 22 -8.93 40.42 -27.95
CA ALA A 22 -8.39 39.28 -27.23
C ALA A 22 -9.55 38.31 -26.95
N ALA A 23 -9.71 37.29 -27.78
CA ALA A 23 -10.59 36.16 -27.50
C ALA A 23 -10.01 35.37 -26.31
N GLN A 24 -10.37 35.78 -25.10
CA GLN A 24 -10.05 35.05 -23.89
C GLN A 24 -10.99 33.83 -23.85
N SER A 25 -10.44 32.65 -24.13
CA SER A 25 -11.16 31.39 -23.92
C SER A 25 -11.64 31.33 -22.47
N ALA A 26 -12.94 31.14 -22.26
CA ALA A 26 -13.52 31.04 -20.92
C ALA A 26 -12.76 29.99 -20.10
N PRO A 27 -12.46 30.24 -18.81
CA PRO A 27 -11.82 29.24 -17.98
C PRO A 27 -12.74 28.02 -17.89
N VAL A 28 -12.34 26.93 -18.53
CA VAL A 28 -13.00 25.63 -18.37
C VAL A 28 -12.68 25.14 -16.97
N SER A 29 -13.67 25.23 -16.08
CA SER A 29 -13.58 24.72 -14.72
C SER A 29 -14.20 23.33 -14.66
N GLY A 30 -13.43 22.36 -14.19
CA GLY A 30 -13.86 20.97 -14.00
C GLY A 30 -13.22 20.38 -12.75
N VAL A 31 -13.89 19.41 -12.13
CA VAL A 31 -13.38 18.73 -10.93
C VAL A 31 -12.67 17.45 -11.35
N ILE A 32 -11.40 17.31 -11.00
CA ILE A 32 -10.67 16.05 -11.12
C ILE A 32 -10.79 15.33 -9.78
N ARG A 33 -11.37 14.11 -9.80
CA ARG A 33 -11.42 13.24 -8.63
C ARG A 33 -10.33 12.17 -8.78
N PHE A 34 -9.40 12.15 -7.84
CA PHE A 34 -8.45 11.06 -7.70
C PHE A 34 -9.01 10.04 -6.72
N SER A 35 -9.06 8.78 -7.13
CA SER A 35 -9.37 7.65 -6.26
C SER A 35 -8.23 6.65 -6.31
N GLY A 36 -7.90 6.09 -5.16
CA GLY A 36 -6.85 5.10 -5.01
C GLY A 36 -6.91 4.49 -3.63
N GLN A 37 -6.16 3.41 -3.44
CA GLN A 37 -5.97 2.76 -2.15
C GLN A 37 -4.47 2.57 -1.93
N ILE A 38 -4.03 2.76 -0.69
CA ILE A 38 -2.69 2.38 -0.27
C ILE A 38 -2.84 0.98 0.33
N VAL A 39 -2.24 -0.01 -0.32
CA VAL A 39 -2.17 -1.38 0.21
C VAL A 39 -0.87 -1.53 0.99
N GLU A 40 -0.96 -1.96 2.25
CA GLU A 40 0.23 -2.31 3.02
C GLU A 40 0.78 -3.67 2.57
N ALA A 41 2.10 -3.82 2.60
CA ALA A 41 2.74 -5.09 2.32
C ALA A 41 2.44 -6.09 3.46
N SER A 42 2.22 -7.35 3.11
CA SER A 42 2.12 -8.44 4.08
C SER A 42 3.48 -8.75 4.72
N CYS A 43 3.47 -9.43 5.86
CA CYS A 43 4.68 -10.00 6.47
C CYS A 43 5.49 -10.85 5.46
N MET A 44 6.81 -10.78 5.53
CA MET A 44 7.70 -11.68 4.79
C MET A 44 8.08 -12.88 5.66
N ALA A 45 7.83 -14.09 5.18
CA ALA A 45 8.31 -15.29 5.87
C ALA A 45 9.80 -15.50 5.61
N SER A 46 10.60 -15.55 6.68
CA SER A 46 12.03 -15.78 6.64
C SER A 46 12.40 -17.08 7.36
N GLY A 47 13.41 -17.76 6.80
CA GLY A 47 14.19 -18.82 7.46
C GLY A 47 13.39 -19.84 8.27
N ALA A 48 12.92 -20.91 7.63
CA ALA A 48 12.50 -22.10 8.37
C ALA A 48 13.74 -22.91 8.79
N SER A 49 14.09 -22.88 10.07
CA SER A 49 15.16 -23.72 10.60
C SER A 49 14.62 -25.13 10.85
N ARG A 50 15.07 -26.09 10.04
CA ARG A 50 14.73 -27.51 10.23
C ARG A 50 15.19 -28.07 11.57
N ALA A 51 16.22 -27.50 12.17
CA ALA A 51 16.78 -27.96 13.44
C ALA A 51 15.93 -27.53 14.65
N SER A 52 15.19 -26.42 14.54
CA SER A 52 14.46 -25.83 15.67
C SER A 52 12.95 -25.72 15.45
N ALA A 53 12.42 -26.23 14.32
CA ALA A 53 11.02 -26.09 13.92
C ALA A 53 10.46 -24.67 14.12
N SER A 54 11.33 -23.68 13.91
CA SER A 54 11.06 -22.28 14.10
C SER A 54 11.16 -21.56 12.78
N PHE A 55 10.37 -20.49 12.66
CA PHE A 55 10.37 -19.61 11.49
C PHE A 55 10.15 -18.17 11.94
N GLU A 56 10.53 -17.24 11.09
CA GLU A 56 10.43 -15.82 11.35
C GLU A 56 9.46 -15.18 10.37
N LEU A 57 8.70 -14.21 10.87
CA LEU A 57 7.94 -13.27 10.04
C LEU A 57 8.60 -11.92 10.22
N LEU A 58 8.98 -11.30 9.11
CA LEU A 58 9.67 -10.01 9.08
C LEU A 58 8.75 -8.94 8.50
N ASP A 59 9.00 -7.70 8.89
CA ASP A 59 8.33 -6.51 8.35
C ASP A 59 6.79 -6.60 8.42
N CYS A 60 6.24 -7.15 9.51
CA CYS A 60 4.79 -7.25 9.66
C CYS A 60 4.17 -5.87 9.94
N PRO A 61 3.15 -5.44 9.17
CA PRO A 61 2.45 -4.20 9.48
C PRO A 61 1.66 -4.31 10.78
N GLN A 62 1.40 -3.18 11.46
CA GLN A 62 0.57 -3.12 12.68
C GLN A 62 -0.79 -3.81 12.52
N ALA A 63 -1.39 -3.73 11.33
CA ALA A 63 -2.65 -4.40 11.01
C ALA A 63 -2.59 -5.95 11.12
N SER A 64 -1.39 -6.54 11.12
CA SER A 64 -1.22 -7.98 11.31
C SER A 64 -1.46 -8.44 12.75
N THR A 65 -1.66 -7.51 13.69
CA THR A 65 -2.00 -7.83 15.08
C THR A 65 -3.31 -8.62 15.12
N GLY A 66 -3.31 -9.77 15.80
CA GLY A 66 -4.46 -10.67 15.84
C GLY A 66 -4.51 -11.68 14.68
N GLN A 67 -3.41 -11.83 13.94
CA GLN A 67 -3.25 -12.86 12.93
C GLN A 67 -3.59 -14.28 13.44
N MET A 68 -4.16 -15.08 12.54
CA MET A 68 -4.49 -16.48 12.82
C MET A 68 -3.52 -17.40 12.10
N PHE A 69 -3.10 -18.45 12.79
CA PHE A 69 -2.25 -19.50 12.22
C PHE A 69 -3.00 -20.81 12.12
N SER A 70 -2.82 -21.49 10.99
CA SER A 70 -3.24 -22.88 10.82
C SER A 70 -2.06 -23.72 10.34
N VAL A 71 -1.92 -24.92 10.88
CA VAL A 71 -0.82 -25.83 10.55
C VAL A 71 -1.40 -27.11 9.96
N THR A 72 -0.93 -27.48 8.78
CA THR A 72 -1.32 -28.70 8.09
C THR A 72 -0.10 -29.60 7.93
N ASN A 73 -0.18 -30.83 8.46
CA ASN A 73 0.83 -31.84 8.20
C ASN A 73 0.74 -32.30 6.74
N VAL A 74 1.87 -32.24 6.03
CA VAL A 74 2.01 -32.78 4.67
C VAL A 74 2.72 -34.12 4.80
N SER A 75 1.95 -35.17 5.08
CA SER A 75 2.47 -36.52 4.96
C SER A 75 2.71 -36.83 3.48
N ALA A 76 3.78 -37.55 3.17
CA ALA A 76 3.94 -38.12 1.84
C ALA A 76 2.72 -39.02 1.59
N ALA A 77 1.97 -38.73 0.52
CA ALA A 77 0.76 -39.46 0.17
C ALA A 77 1.00 -40.98 0.29
N GLY A 78 0.29 -41.63 1.22
CA GLY A 78 0.37 -43.08 1.43
C GLY A 78 1.04 -43.56 2.72
N ARG A 79 1.66 -42.70 3.54
CA ARG A 79 2.06 -43.08 4.92
C ARG A 79 1.06 -42.54 5.92
N GLY A 80 0.21 -43.44 6.43
CA GLY A 80 -0.75 -43.18 7.50
C GLY A 80 -0.07 -42.97 8.84
N GLU A 81 0.80 -41.96 8.94
CA GLU A 81 1.27 -41.48 10.23
C GLU A 81 0.11 -40.70 10.88
N PRO A 82 -0.16 -40.91 12.19
CA PRO A 82 -1.25 -40.21 12.86
C PRO A 82 -1.03 -38.70 12.72
N ARG A 83 -2.09 -37.98 12.36
CA ARG A 83 -2.11 -36.51 12.30
C ARG A 83 -1.86 -35.97 13.71
N GLN A 84 -0.61 -35.78 14.07
CA GLN A 84 -0.27 -35.13 15.33
C GLN A 84 -0.70 -33.67 15.23
N GLN A 85 -1.48 -33.21 16.21
CA GLN A 85 -1.94 -31.83 16.23
C GLN A 85 -0.75 -30.93 16.54
N VAL A 86 -0.50 -29.95 15.67
CA VAL A 86 0.60 -29.01 15.77
C VAL A 86 0.05 -27.60 15.89
N PHE A 87 0.68 -26.82 16.75
CA PHE A 87 0.32 -25.45 17.08
C PHE A 87 1.46 -24.51 16.75
N VAL A 88 1.15 -23.24 16.51
CA VAL A 88 2.13 -22.17 16.39
C VAL A 88 2.18 -21.42 17.71
N LYS A 89 3.37 -21.27 18.27
CA LYS A 89 3.63 -20.47 19.46
C LYS A 89 4.56 -19.32 19.10
N MET A 90 4.18 -18.10 19.47
CA MET A 90 5.08 -16.96 19.42
C MET A 90 6.08 -17.02 20.56
N ILE A 91 7.36 -16.86 20.23
CA ILE A 91 8.47 -16.95 21.19
C ILE A 91 9.25 -15.64 21.32
N ALA A 92 9.13 -14.72 20.36
CA ALA A 92 9.63 -13.35 20.44
C ALA A 92 8.89 -12.46 19.43
N ASP A 93 8.78 -11.17 19.73
CA ASP A 93 8.38 -10.12 18.78
C ASP A 93 9.14 -8.81 19.07
N THR A 94 9.08 -7.86 18.14
CA THR A 94 9.65 -6.51 18.28
C THR A 94 8.59 -5.41 18.37
N HIS A 95 7.35 -5.75 18.79
CA HIS A 95 6.15 -4.88 18.70
C HIS A 95 6.34 -3.49 19.31
N GLU A 96 7.11 -3.39 20.39
CA GLU A 96 7.21 -2.15 21.16
C GLU A 96 8.09 -1.05 20.53
N GLN A 97 8.78 -1.34 19.41
CA GLN A 97 9.81 -0.45 18.89
C GLN A 97 9.50 0.20 17.53
N GLU A 98 8.62 -0.40 16.70
CA GLU A 98 8.61 -0.07 15.27
C GLU A 98 7.24 -0.11 14.58
N LYS A 99 7.11 0.61 13.47
CA LYS A 99 5.90 0.62 12.61
C LYS A 99 5.66 -0.75 11.99
N TYR A 100 6.73 -1.45 11.65
CA TYR A 100 6.73 -2.85 11.23
C TYR A 100 7.44 -3.65 12.31
N TYR A 101 7.01 -4.87 12.56
CA TYR A 101 7.62 -5.69 13.60
C TYR A 101 7.98 -7.06 13.07
N ASP A 102 8.98 -7.66 13.70
CA ASP A 102 9.41 -9.01 13.43
C ASP A 102 8.85 -9.95 14.50
N GLN A 103 8.57 -11.18 14.13
CA GLN A 103 8.09 -12.23 15.02
C GLN A 103 8.92 -13.48 14.83
N ARG A 104 9.24 -14.13 15.95
CA ARG A 104 9.79 -15.48 15.94
C ARG A 104 8.78 -16.46 16.47
N LEU A 105 8.54 -17.50 15.68
CA LEU A 105 7.48 -18.47 15.87
C LEU A 105 8.06 -19.88 15.97
N LEU A 106 7.40 -20.74 16.73
CA LEU A 106 7.81 -22.11 17.00
C LEU A 106 6.63 -23.06 16.80
N LEU A 107 6.85 -24.18 16.11
CA LEU A 107 5.87 -25.26 16.03
C LEU A 107 5.93 -26.13 17.27
N THR A 108 4.78 -26.37 17.91
CA THR A 108 4.70 -27.18 19.13
C THR A 108 3.65 -28.28 19.05
N ASP A 109 3.81 -29.33 19.84
CA ASP A 109 2.77 -30.32 20.12
C ASP A 109 1.68 -29.74 21.05
N ASN A 110 0.70 -30.58 21.40
CA ASN A 110 -0.38 -30.25 22.32
C ASN A 110 0.06 -30.01 23.77
N ASN A 111 1.29 -30.41 24.12
CA ASN A 111 1.90 -30.17 25.43
C ASN A 111 2.83 -28.94 25.41
N GLY A 112 2.96 -28.26 24.26
CA GLY A 112 3.82 -27.10 24.09
C GLY A 112 5.30 -27.42 23.82
N HIS A 113 5.65 -28.69 23.57
CA HIS A 113 7.02 -29.07 23.21
C HIS A 113 7.30 -28.78 21.74
N PRO A 114 8.53 -28.35 21.38
CA PRO A 114 8.92 -28.17 19.99
C PRO A 114 8.73 -29.44 19.16
N ILE A 115 8.16 -29.32 17.98
CA ILE A 115 8.13 -30.43 17.01
C ILE A 115 9.54 -30.64 16.46
N THR A 116 9.96 -31.90 16.28
CA THR A 116 11.31 -32.23 15.79
C THR A 116 11.32 -32.98 14.45
N THR A 117 10.15 -33.46 14.01
CA THR A 117 10.01 -34.29 12.81
C THR A 117 8.74 -33.96 12.04
N GLY A 118 8.75 -34.24 10.74
CA GLY A 118 7.59 -34.08 9.87
C GLY A 118 7.71 -32.88 8.92
N ASN A 119 6.80 -32.83 7.95
CA ASN A 119 6.68 -31.71 7.04
C ASN A 119 5.34 -31.03 7.30
N TYR A 120 5.36 -29.70 7.38
CA TYR A 120 4.18 -28.91 7.71
C TYR A 120 4.08 -27.70 6.78
N VAL A 121 2.85 -27.39 6.39
CA VAL A 121 2.50 -26.09 5.80
C VAL A 121 1.86 -25.26 6.90
N VAL A 122 2.44 -24.08 7.15
CA VAL A 122 1.87 -23.07 8.03
C VAL A 122 1.19 -22.02 7.17
N THR A 123 -0.09 -21.75 7.43
CA THR A 123 -0.85 -20.70 6.77
C THR A 123 -1.14 -19.59 7.77
N LEU A 124 -0.77 -18.37 7.38
CA LEU A 124 -1.03 -17.13 8.10
C LEU A 124 -2.24 -16.43 7.47
N THR A 125 -3.21 -16.03 8.29
CA THR A 125 -4.36 -15.22 7.89
C THR A 125 -4.34 -13.90 8.65
N LEU A 126 -4.34 -12.79 7.91
CA LEU A 126 -4.42 -11.43 8.44
C LEU A 126 -5.89 -10.96 8.51
N PRO A 127 -6.26 -10.10 9.47
CA PRO A 127 -7.61 -9.56 9.61
C PRO A 127 -8.00 -8.58 8.49
#